data_AF-A0AAP0NR87-F1
#
_entry.id   AF-A0AAP0NR87-F1
#
_cell.length_a   1.000
_cell.length_b   1.000
_cell.length_c   1.000
_cell.angle_alpha   90.00
_cell.angle_beta   90.00
_cell.angle_gamma   90.00
#
_symmetry.space_group_name_H-M   'P 1'
#
loop_
_entity.id
_entity.type
_entity.pdbx_description
1 polymer ?
#
loop_
_entity_poly.entity_id
_entity_poly.type
_entity_poly.pdbx_seq_one_letter_code
_entity_poly.pdbx_strand_id
1 'polypeptide(L)'
;MDALVKAKTGTGKSTAFLLPAIEAVVKEKNSCSNQWLPPVVVLILCPTRELASQIAAEATVLLGHHDGIGVQTLIGGTRFKLDQKRLESDPCQIIVATPGRLLDHIENKSGFSH
;
A
#
# COMPACT_ATOMS: atom_id res chain seq x y z
N MET A 1 2.83 -12.38 -8.71
CA MET A 1 4.08 -12.80 -8.06
C MET A 1 3.95 -12.43 -6.60
N ASP A 2 4.13 -13.37 -5.68
CA ASP A 2 4.12 -13.09 -4.25
C ASP A 2 5.56 -12.87 -3.78
N ALA A 3 5.89 -11.63 -3.42
CA ALA A 3 7.21 -11.26 -2.90
C ALA A 3 7.11 -11.00 -1.39
N LEU A 4 7.55 -11.97 -0.57
CA LEU A 4 7.73 -11.78 0.86
C LEU A 4 9.16 -11.29 1.11
N VAL A 5 9.32 -10.03 1.48
CA VAL A 5 10.65 -9.46 1.75
C VAL A 5 10.76 -8.95 3.17
N LYS A 6 11.72 -9.49 3.92
CA LYS A 6 11.96 -9.21 5.35
C LYS A 6 13.20 -8.34 5.49
N ALA A 7 13.04 -7.11 5.95
CA ALA A 7 14.13 -6.15 6.11
C ALA A 7 14.35 -5.77 7.58
N LYS A 8 15.62 -5.73 8.02
CA LYS A 8 16.03 -5.24 9.34
C LYS A 8 16.47 -3.78 9.19
N THR A 9 15.86 -2.88 9.97
CA THR A 9 15.97 -1.42 9.84
C THR A 9 17.40 -0.88 9.95
N GLY A 10 17.76 -0.03 8.98
CA GLY A 10 18.96 0.81 8.93
C GLY A 10 18.79 1.78 7.75
N THR A 11 19.10 3.05 7.96
CA THR A 11 18.70 4.28 7.24
C THR A 11 19.05 4.39 5.74
N GLY A 12 19.41 3.29 5.07
CA GLY A 12 19.67 3.25 3.62
C GLY A 12 19.15 1.99 2.90
N LYS A 13 18.33 1.15 3.56
CA LYS A 13 17.81 -0.09 2.95
C LYS A 13 16.31 -0.08 2.63
N SER A 14 15.52 0.87 3.13
CA SER A 14 14.09 0.96 2.85
C SER A 14 13.81 1.11 1.34
N THR A 15 14.61 1.92 0.66
CA THR A 15 14.54 2.17 -0.79
C THR A 15 14.82 0.90 -1.62
N ALA A 16 15.70 0.01 -1.14
CA ALA A 16 16.07 -1.21 -1.86
C ALA A 16 14.92 -2.22 -1.98
N PHE A 17 13.88 -2.12 -1.13
CA PHE A 17 12.71 -3.00 -1.16
C PHE A 17 11.49 -2.35 -1.80
N LEU A 18 11.35 -1.03 -1.66
CA LEU A 18 10.27 -0.27 -2.29
C LEU A 18 10.46 -0.15 -3.80
N LEU A 19 11.71 0.02 -4.26
CA LEU A 19 11.99 0.30 -5.67
C LEU A 19 11.51 -0.81 -6.62
N PRO A 20 11.77 -2.12 -6.36
CA PRO A 20 11.28 -3.18 -7.25
C PRO A 20 9.75 -3.29 -7.25
N ALA A 21 9.09 -3.05 -6.11
CA ALA A 21 7.65 -3.11 -6.01
C ALA A 21 6.99 -1.93 -6.75
N ILE A 22 7.54 -0.72 -6.60
CA ILE A 22 7.09 0.47 -7.33
C ILE A 22 7.35 0.31 -8.83
N GLU A 23 8.52 -0.18 -9.23
CA GLU A 23 8.87 -0.43 -10.63
C GLU A 23 7.90 -1.43 -11.28
N ALA A 24 7.50 -2.49 -10.56
CA ALA A 24 6.49 -3.43 -11.05
C ALA A 24 5.16 -2.73 -11.33
N VAL A 25 4.67 -1.87 -10.42
CA VAL A 25 3.40 -1.12 -10.60
C VAL A 25 3.50 -0.14 -11.76
N VAL A 26 4.60 0.59 -11.88
CA VAL A 26 4.84 1.55 -12.99
C VAL A 26 4.90 0.82 -14.32
N LYS A 27 5.56 -0.34 -14.38
CA LYS A 27 5.66 -1.15 -15.60
C LYS A 27 4.30 -1.73 -16.01
N GLU A 28 3.51 -2.22 -15.06
CA GLU A 28 2.14 -2.68 -15.28
C GLU A 28 1.29 -1.54 -15.89
N LYS A 29 1.37 -0.33 -15.30
CA LYS A 29 0.71 0.87 -15.83
C LYS A 29 1.09 1.22 -17.25
N ASN A 30 2.38 1.21 -17.55
CA ASN A 30 2.85 1.54 -18.90
C ASN A 30 2.49 0.45 -19.93
N SER A 31 2.25 -0.78 -19.48
CA SER A 31 1.88 -1.92 -20.35
C SER A 31 0.37 -1.99 -20.60
N CYS A 32 -0.46 -1.44 -19.71
CA CYS A 32 -1.90 -1.40 -19.88
C CYS A 32 -2.32 -0.29 -20.86
N SER A 33 -2.66 -0.68 -22.10
CA SER A 33 -3.13 0.20 -23.18
C SER A 33 -4.33 1.10 -22.81
N ASN A 34 -5.11 0.74 -21.78
CA ASN A 34 -6.32 1.47 -21.37
C ASN A 34 -6.10 2.37 -20.14
N GLN A 35 -4.86 2.53 -19.64
CA GLN A 35 -4.50 3.32 -18.45
C GLN A 35 -5.24 2.96 -17.15
N TRP A 36 -6.04 1.89 -17.15
CA TRP A 36 -6.82 1.45 -16.01
C TRP A 36 -6.02 0.42 -15.20
N LEU A 37 -5.58 0.80 -14.01
CA LEU A 37 -4.97 -0.14 -13.06
C LEU A 37 -6.03 -0.72 -12.14
N PRO A 38 -5.86 -1.99 -11.71
CA PRO A 38 -6.61 -2.51 -10.58
C PRO A 38 -6.48 -1.58 -9.37
N PRO A 39 -7.53 -1.48 -8.54
CA PRO A 39 -7.56 -0.52 -7.44
C PRO A 39 -6.52 -0.77 -6.36
N VAL A 40 -5.91 -1.98 -6.26
CA VAL A 40 -4.76 -2.31 -5.40
C VAL A 40 -3.91 -3.36 -6.12
N VAL A 41 -2.60 -3.11 -6.26
CA VAL A 41 -1.64 -4.00 -6.96
C VAL A 41 -0.51 -4.45 -6.02
N VAL A 42 -0.16 -3.63 -5.02
CA VAL A 42 0.90 -3.93 -4.04
C VAL A 42 0.39 -3.75 -2.62
N LEU A 43 0.66 -4.74 -1.76
CA LEU A 43 0.43 -4.68 -0.33
C LEU A 43 1.75 -4.83 0.43
N ILE A 44 2.07 -3.86 1.29
CA ILE A 44 3.27 -3.85 2.14
C ILE A 44 2.86 -3.99 3.59
N LEU A 45 3.25 -5.10 4.24
CA LEU A 45 2.96 -5.35 5.65
C LEU A 45 4.11 -4.89 6.55
N CYS A 46 3.79 -4.05 7.53
CA CYS A 46 4.74 -3.47 8.48
C CYS A 46 4.40 -3.89 9.92
N PRO A 47 5.40 -4.20 10.76
CA PRO A 47 5.18 -4.62 12.15
C PRO A 47 4.72 -3.47 13.05
N THR A 48 4.98 -2.21 12.68
CA THR A 48 4.64 -1.02 13.47
C THR A 48 4.00 0.08 12.62
N ARG A 49 3.26 0.97 13.29
CA ARG A 49 2.60 2.12 12.67
C ARG A 49 3.61 3.14 12.15
N GLU A 50 4.72 3.30 12.87
CA GLU A 50 5.77 4.25 12.54
C GLU A 50 6.50 3.79 11.28
N LEU A 51 6.82 2.50 11.17
CA LEU A 51 7.46 1.95 9.98
C LEU A 51 6.55 2.03 8.75
N ALA A 52 5.27 1.70 8.90
CA ALA A 52 4.29 1.85 7.82
C ALA A 52 4.18 3.30 7.32
N SER A 53 4.15 4.27 8.24
CA SER A 53 4.09 5.69 7.90
C SER A 53 5.34 6.17 7.16
N GLN A 54 6.53 5.72 7.59
CA GLN A 54 7.80 6.03 6.93
C GLN A 54 7.84 5.47 5.50
N ILE A 55 7.46 4.20 5.33
CA ILE A 55 7.43 3.53 4.02
C ILE A 55 6.43 4.20 3.09
N ALA A 56 5.24 4.56 3.57
CA ALA A 56 4.26 5.26 2.76
C ALA A 56 4.73 6.66 2.33
N ALA A 57 5.38 7.41 3.22
CA ALA A 57 5.95 8.70 2.87
C ALA A 57 7.04 8.56 1.79
N GLU A 58 7.93 7.57 1.93
CA GLU A 58 8.98 7.28 0.94
C GLU A 58 8.36 6.86 -0.42
N ALA A 59 7.36 5.99 -0.41
CA ALA A 59 6.65 5.57 -1.61
C ALA A 59 5.97 6.75 -2.34
N THR A 60 5.31 7.63 -1.59
CA THR A 60 4.69 8.85 -2.15
C THR A 60 5.72 9.76 -2.80
N VAL A 61 6.90 9.95 -2.20
CA VAL A 61 7.98 10.75 -2.79
C VAL A 61 8.49 10.11 -4.08
N LEU A 62 8.74 8.80 -4.08
CA LEU A 62 9.20 8.08 -5.27
C LEU A 62 8.18 8.12 -6.41
N LEU A 63 6.89 8.12 -6.08
CA LEU A 63 5.78 8.19 -7.04
C LEU A 63 5.40 9.61 -7.44
N GLY A 64 6.06 10.66 -6.94
CA GLY A 64 5.71 12.05 -7.21
C GLY A 64 5.76 12.45 -8.71
N HIS A 65 6.40 11.65 -9.56
CA HIS A 65 6.46 11.85 -11.01
C HIS A 65 5.62 10.83 -11.80
N HIS A 66 4.83 10.00 -11.11
CA HIS A 66 4.02 8.94 -11.69
C HIS A 66 2.53 9.17 -11.40
N ASP A 67 1.85 9.88 -12.30
CA ASP A 67 0.42 10.17 -12.16
C ASP A 67 -0.42 8.88 -12.06
N GLY A 68 -1.57 8.92 -11.38
CA GLY A 68 -2.49 7.78 -11.34
C GLY A 68 -1.97 6.54 -10.59
N ILE A 69 -0.89 6.67 -9.80
CA ILE A 69 -0.45 5.66 -8.84
C ILE A 69 -0.58 6.24 -7.43
N GLY A 70 -1.61 5.80 -6.70
CA GLY A 70 -1.90 6.21 -5.33
C GLY A 70 -1.26 5.31 -4.27
N VAL A 71 -0.91 5.89 -3.13
CA VAL A 71 -0.46 5.17 -1.92
C VAL A 71 -1.39 5.48 -0.76
N GLN A 72 -1.91 4.44 -0.09
CA GLN A 72 -2.69 4.60 1.15
C GLN A 72 -2.13 3.77 2.29
N THR A 73 -2.47 4.15 3.52
CA THR A 73 -2.05 3.45 4.75
C THR A 73 -3.22 2.87 5.52
N LEU A 74 -3.04 1.67 6.06
CA LEU A 74 -3.98 1.01 6.97
C LEU A 74 -3.27 0.65 8.28
N ILE A 75 -3.28 1.59 9.23
CA ILE A 75 -2.59 1.46 10.52
C ILE A 75 -3.53 1.79 11.69
N GLY A 76 -3.24 1.27 12.88
CA GLY A 76 -4.03 1.60 14.07
C GLY A 76 -4.03 3.09 14.41
N GLY A 77 -5.00 3.53 15.22
CA GLY A 77 -5.09 4.91 15.72
C GLY A 77 -5.80 5.92 14.79
N THR A 78 -6.18 5.51 13.58
CA THR A 78 -7.12 6.23 12.71
C THR A 78 -8.54 5.70 12.86
N ARG A 79 -9.54 6.52 12.50
CA ARG A 79 -10.96 6.10 12.56
C ARG A 79 -11.25 5.14 11.41
N PHE A 80 -11.72 3.93 11.72
CA PHE A 80 -12.00 2.88 10.72
C PHE A 80 -12.88 3.36 9.56
N LYS A 81 -13.99 4.03 9.88
CA LYS A 81 -14.91 4.57 8.85
C LYS A 81 -14.26 5.61 7.95
N LEU A 82 -13.27 6.36 8.44
CA LEU A 82 -12.54 7.33 7.64
C LEU A 82 -11.59 6.63 6.67
N ASP A 83 -10.85 5.63 7.16
CA ASP A 83 -9.95 4.82 6.32
C ASP A 83 -10.75 4.08 5.24
N GLN A 84 -11.87 3.47 5.62
CA GLN A 84 -12.76 2.80 4.67
C GLN A 84 -13.29 3.75 3.60
N LYS A 85 -13.81 4.92 4.00
CA LYS A 85 -14.28 5.94 3.05
C LYS A 85 -13.17 6.36 2.09
N ARG A 86 -11.93 6.53 2.57
CA ARG A 86 -10.78 6.88 1.73
C ARG A 86 -10.42 5.77 0.75
N LEU A 87 -10.40 4.51 1.19
CA LEU A 87 -10.18 3.36 0.30
C LEU A 87 -11.24 3.26 -0.81
N GLU A 88 -12.48 3.64 -0.51
CA GLU A 88 -13.59 3.60 -1.46
C GLU A 88 -13.61 4.82 -2.40
N SER A 89 -13.27 6.00 -1.90
CA SER A 89 -13.33 7.25 -2.68
C SER A 89 -12.06 7.54 -3.48
N ASP A 90 -10.93 6.98 -3.08
CA ASP A 90 -9.61 7.29 -3.64
C ASP A 90 -8.89 5.98 -4.05
N PRO A 91 -8.93 5.58 -5.33
CA PRO A 91 -8.28 4.34 -5.78
C PRO A 91 -6.76 4.43 -5.59
N CYS A 92 -6.14 3.37 -5.04
CA CYS A 92 -4.72 3.38 -4.68
C CYS A 92 -4.00 2.05 -4.95
N GLN A 93 -3.04 2.09 -5.86
CA GLN A 93 -2.35 0.89 -6.32
C GLN A 93 -1.45 0.28 -5.24
N ILE A 94 -1.06 1.07 -4.22
CA ILE A 94 -0.19 0.61 -3.14
C ILE A 94 -0.88 0.82 -1.78
N ILE A 95 -0.98 -0.23 -0.98
CA ILE A 95 -1.40 -0.17 0.42
C ILE A 95 -0.24 -0.54 1.33
N VAL A 96 0.03 0.30 2.33
CA VAL A 96 1.00 0.02 3.40
C VAL A 96 0.26 -0.16 4.72
N ALA A 97 0.31 -1.36 5.31
CA ALA A 97 -0.57 -1.72 6.42
C ALA A 97 0.16 -2.38 7.59
N THR A 98 -0.39 -2.22 8.79
CA THR A 98 -0.09 -3.12 9.92
C THR A 98 -1.01 -4.33 9.88
N PRO A 99 -0.53 -5.56 10.17
CA PRO A 99 -1.33 -6.78 10.05
C PRO A 99 -2.69 -6.74 10.77
N GLY A 100 -2.71 -6.31 12.03
CA GLY A 100 -3.97 -6.25 12.80
C GLY A 100 -5.00 -5.32 12.17
N ARG A 101 -4.58 -4.12 11.73
CA ARG A 101 -5.49 -3.19 11.07
C ARG A 101 -5.97 -3.68 9.72
N LEU A 102 -5.11 -4.34 8.94
CA LEU A 102 -5.53 -4.93 7.67
C LEU A 102 -6.59 -6.01 7.92
N LEU A 103 -6.37 -6.86 8.93
CA LEU A 103 -7.33 -7.90 9.30
C LEU A 103 -8.68 -7.29 9.70
N ASP A 104 -8.69 -6.24 10.53
CA ASP A 104 -9.92 -5.52 10.86
C ASP A 104 -10.68 -5.10 9.59
N HIS A 105 -9.98 -4.57 8.58
CA HIS A 105 -10.59 -4.14 7.33
C HIS A 105 -11.10 -5.29 6.48
N ILE A 106 -10.40 -6.43 6.48
CA ILE A 106 -10.85 -7.64 5.77
C ILE A 106 -12.09 -8.22 6.44
N GLU A 107 -12.08 -8.40 7.76
CA GLU A 107 -13.19 -9.00 8.50
C GLU A 107 -14.46 -8.14 8.46
N ASN A 108 -14.32 -6.82 8.63
CA ASN A 108 -15.46 -5.90 8.56
C ASN A 108 -15.97 -5.65 7.13
N LYS A 109 -15.18 -5.93 6.09
CA LYS A 109 -15.60 -5.84 4.68
C LYS A 109 -16.15 -7.16 4.14
N SER A 110 -15.63 -8.30 4.62
CA SER A 110 -15.95 -9.63 4.09
C SER A 110 -17.22 -10.24 4.68
N GLY A 111 -17.78 -9.71 5.78
CA GLY A 111 -19.09 -10.14 6.25
C GLY A 111 -19.30 -11.65 6.18
N PHE A 112 -18.34 -12.46 6.64
CA PHE A 112 -18.52 -13.91 6.85
C PHE A 112 -19.44 -14.19 8.06
N SER A 113 -20.43 -13.32 8.26
CA SER A 113 -21.46 -13.43 9.27
C SER A 113 -22.81 -13.34 8.55
N HIS A 114 -23.07 -14.35 7.72
CA HIS A 114 -24.39 -14.88 7.42
C HIS A 114 -24.26 -16.36 7.12
#